data_AF-A0A352SB41-F1
#
_entry.id   AF-A0A352SB41-F1
#
_cell.length_a   1.000
_cell.length_b   1.000
_cell.length_c   1.000
_cell.angle_alpha   90.00
_cell.angle_beta   90.00
_cell.angle_gamma   90.00
#
_symmetry.space_group_name_H-M   'P 1'
#
loop_
_entity.id
_entity.type
_entity.pdbx_description
1 polymer ?
#
loop_
_entity_poly.entity_id
_entity_poly.type
_entity_poly.pdbx_seq_one_letter_code
_entity_poly.pdbx_strand_id
1 'polypeptide(L)' 'MSRNQQLFDRAQQTIPGGVNSPVRAFRSVGGTPRFITRAEGA' A
#
# COMPACT_ATOMS: atom_id res chain seq x y z
N MET A 1 -9.96 -9.43 -7.07
CA MET A 1 -9.34 -8.34 -6.28
C MET A 1 -8.38 -8.95 -5.27
N SER A 2 -7.14 -8.47 -5.17
CA SER A 2 -6.17 -8.99 -4.17
C SER A 2 -6.42 -8.35 -2.79
N ARG A 3 -5.99 -9.01 -1.71
CA ARG A 3 -6.05 -8.45 -0.35
C ARG A 3 -5.32 -7.10 -0.25
N ASN A 4 -4.19 -6.96 -0.95
CA ASN A 4 -3.45 -5.69 -1.00
C ASN A 4 -4.28 -4.58 -1.67
N GLN A 5 -5.00 -4.90 -2.75
CA GLN A 5 -5.88 -3.94 -3.41
C GLN A 5 -6.99 -3.48 -2.48
N GLN A 6 -7.66 -4.40 -1.80
CA GLN A 6 -8.73 -4.07 -0.85
C GLN A 6 -8.26 -3.17 0.30
N LEU A 7 -7.08 -3.46 0.87
CA LEU A 7 -6.50 -2.64 1.93
C LEU A 7 -6.07 -1.26 1.41
N PHE A 8 -5.54 -1.18 0.19
CA PHE A 8 -5.17 0.07 -0.43
C PHE A 8 -6.41 0.93 -0.75
N ASP A 9 -7.47 0.34 -1.28
CA ASP A 9 -8.74 1.01 -1.57
C ASP A 9 -9.38 1.55 -0.28
N ARG A 10 -9.37 0.75 0.80
CA ARG A 10 -9.80 1.20 2.14
C ARG A 10 -8.96 2.37 2.64
N ALA A 11 -7.63 2.30 2.50
CA ALA A 11 -6.74 3.36 2.97
C ALA A 11 -6.97 4.68 2.23
N GLN A 12 -7.24 4.64 0.93
CA GLN A 12 -7.53 5.84 0.12
C GLN A 12 -8.76 6.62 0.60
N GLN A 13 -9.68 6.00 1.31
CA GLN A 13 -10.87 6.67 1.85
C GLN A 13 -10.55 7.69 2.96
N THR A 14 -9.39 7.56 3.62
CA THR A 14 -9.06 8.36 4.82
C THR A 14 -7.62 8.88 4.84
N ILE A 15 -6.71 8.29 4.06
CA ILE A 15 -5.30 8.67 4.00
C ILE A 15 -5.01 9.20 2.60
N PRO A 16 -4.51 10.45 2.43
CA PRO A 16 -4.17 10.99 1.12
C PRO A 16 -3.20 10.08 0.36
N GLY A 17 -3.62 9.61 -0.83
CA GLY A 17 -2.83 8.66 -1.63
C GLY A 17 -2.74 7.24 -1.05
N GLY A 18 -3.55 6.91 -0.03
CA GLY A 18 -3.63 5.58 0.58
C GLY A 18 -2.44 5.20 1.47
N VAL A 19 -1.50 6.12 1.74
CA VAL A 19 -0.27 5.85 2.51
C VAL A 19 0.20 7.07 3.29
N ASN A 20 0.84 6.84 4.45
CA ASN A 20 1.43 7.92 5.27
C ASN A 20 2.78 8.44 4.76
N SER A 21 3.43 7.72 3.83
CA SER A 21 4.70 8.12 3.22
C SER A 21 4.57 8.00 1.70
N PRO A 22 4.74 9.08 0.91
CA PRO A 22 4.42 9.10 -0.52
C PRO A 22 5.10 8.02 -1.37
N VAL A 23 6.34 7.66 -1.03
CA VAL A 23 7.10 6.61 -1.76
C VAL A 23 6.39 5.25 -1.70
N ARG A 24 5.59 4.99 -0.65
CA ARG A 24 4.86 3.73 -0.47
C ARG A 24 3.65 3.59 -1.38
N ALA A 25 3.22 4.66 -2.06
CA ALA A 25 2.10 4.61 -3.01
C ALA A 25 2.49 3.98 -4.36
N PHE A 26 3.78 3.62 -4.54
CA PHE A 26 4.31 2.99 -5.75
C PHE A 26 4.11 3.81 -7.04
N ARG A 27 3.89 5.13 -6.94
CA ARG A 27 3.64 6.00 -8.10
C ARG A 27 4.73 5.96 -9.17
N SER A 28 6.00 5.77 -8.77
CA SER A 28 7.15 5.72 -9.68
C SER A 28 7.34 4.37 -10.37
N VAL A 29 6.79 3.29 -9.83
CA VAL A 29 6.99 1.92 -10.32
C VAL A 29 5.71 1.26 -10.83
N GLY A 30 4.55 1.86 -10.54
CA GLY A 30 3.24 1.32 -10.88
C GLY A 30 2.80 0.17 -9.99
N GLY A 31 1.54 -0.24 -10.16
CA GLY A 31 0.93 -1.35 -9.43
C GLY A 31 0.44 -1.01 -8.02
N THR A 32 -0.05 -2.04 -7.33
CA THR A 32 -0.63 -1.92 -5.99
C THR A 32 0.45 -2.10 -4.92
N PRO A 33 0.57 -1.18 -3.95
CA PRO A 33 1.47 -1.36 -2.81
C PRO A 33 1.25 -2.67 -2.06
N ARG A 34 2.32 -3.28 -1.56
CA ARG A 34 2.24 -4.49 -0.72
C ARG A 34 1.97 -4.10 0.73
N PHE A 35 0.98 -4.74 1.34
CA PHE A 35 0.73 -4.64 2.77
C PHE A 35 1.43 -5.80 3.47
N ILE A 36 2.38 -5.48 4.33
CA ILE A 36 3.25 -6.44 5.02
C ILE A 36 2.92 -6.41 6.51
N THR A 37 2.61 -7.58 7.09
CA THR A 37 2.26 -7.70 8.51
C THR A 37 3.41 -8.18 9.39
N ARG A 38 4.38 -8.91 8.82
CA ARG A 38 5.61 -9.33 9.51
C ARG A 38 6.78 -9.42 8.53
N ALA A 39 7.98 -9.30 9.06
CA ALA A 39 9.24 -9.66 8.40
C ALA A 39 10.18 -10.24 9.46
N GLU A 40 11.10 -11.12 9.06
CA GLU A 40 12.10 -11.74 9.94
C GLU A 40 13.36 -12.01 9.12
N GLY A 41 14.50 -11.53 9.61
CA GLY A 41 15.81 -11.78 8.99
C GLY A 41 15.92 -11.37 7.52
N ALA A 42 17.05 -11.75 6.93
CA ALA A 42 17.28 -11.78 5.48
C ALA A 42 17.72 -13.20 5.11
#